data_AF-A0A1X1NF85-F1
#
_entry.id   AF-A0A1X1NF85-F1
#
_cell.length_a   1.000
_cell.length_b   1.000
_cell.length_c   1.000
_cell.angle_alpha   90.00
_cell.angle_beta   90.00
_cell.angle_gamma   90.00
#
_symmetry.space_group_name_H-M   'P 1'
#
loop_
_entity.id
_entity.type
_entity.pdbx_description
1 polymer ?
#
loop_
_entity_poly.entity_id
_entity_poly.type
_entity_poly.pdbx_seq_one_letter_code
_entity_poly.pdbx_strand_id
1 'polypeptide(L)'
;MARFNVRRSVAVATGRPVSPVRSTGRTTTHQGGAGVLRDPRSELFLLAVANFVTQTTFYESGGDRDDRFAALVRTLAVEDPEWTAGLLRWLRTEAHMRTASLVGAAEYVRARLDAGATDGPANRQVIASVLQRADEPGELLGYWTSQYGRNVPKPVKRGIADAVRRLYTARSLLKYDTAGKGYRFGDILNLVHAAPDPARQPWQGELFQYALDRRHHPETALPPASNRMLTAHRALMELPVTERRAVVTGPDGAARLAEAGMTWEALAGWLQGPLDAAAWEAVIPSMGVMALLRNLRNFDEAGVSDEAAARAAATISDPETVAASRQFPFRCLAAYQHAPSLRWSYPLEQALGHSLANVPALPGRTLVLVDRSGSMWAPLSQRSQLNRADAAAVFGTAVAMRAADADLVEFGTTSAPVPYRAGESVLKVLGRFHSLGGTDTTEAVRAHYRGHDRVLIVTDEQAAYSHYGDPTAQVPAHVPVYTWNLAGYRPGHAPSGTGNRHTFGGLTDAAFRMVPLLEAGRAAHWPWSAA
;
A
#
# COMPACT_ATOMS: atom_id res chain seq x y z
N MET A 1 13.11 -1.33 56.73
CA MET A 1 13.88 -1.28 55.46
C MET A 1 12.91 -1.28 54.30
N ALA A 2 12.82 -0.20 53.54
CA ALA A 2 11.92 -0.12 52.38
C ALA A 2 12.54 -0.90 51.19
N ARG A 3 11.91 -2.01 50.80
CA ARG A 3 12.38 -2.89 49.71
C ARG A 3 11.94 -2.46 48.29
N PHE A 4 11.23 -1.33 48.15
CA PHE A 4 10.62 -0.94 46.86
C PHE A 4 10.90 0.49 46.41
N ASN A 5 11.76 1.25 47.10
CA ASN A 5 12.07 2.62 46.70
C ASN A 5 13.57 2.79 46.47
N VAL A 6 14.05 2.28 45.34
CA VAL A 6 15.39 2.57 44.83
C VAL A 6 15.21 3.35 43.54
N ARG A 7 15.75 4.56 43.46
CA ARG A 7 15.87 5.32 42.21
C ARG A 7 16.57 4.42 41.19
N ARG A 8 15.85 3.92 40.20
CA ARG A 8 16.46 3.39 38.98
C ARG A 8 17.09 4.58 38.27
N SER A 9 18.41 4.72 38.38
CA SER A 9 19.18 5.48 37.41
C SER A 9 18.95 4.83 36.05
N VAL A 10 18.16 5.48 35.20
CA VAL A 10 18.11 5.14 33.78
C VAL A 10 19.51 5.42 33.26
N ALA A 11 20.31 4.38 33.09
CA ALA A 11 21.48 4.46 32.25
C ALA A 11 20.96 4.82 30.85
N VAL A 12 21.18 6.06 30.43
CA VAL A 12 21.04 6.46 29.03
C VAL A 12 21.99 5.54 28.28
N ALA A 13 21.44 4.59 27.52
CA ALA A 13 22.24 3.75 26.66
C ALA A 13 22.96 4.66 25.66
N THR A 14 24.26 4.87 25.87
CA THR A 14 25.17 5.63 24.99
C THR A 14 25.50 4.85 23.70
N GLY A 15 24.56 4.04 23.21
CA GLY A 15 24.69 3.33 21.95
C GLY A 15 24.37 4.28 20.79
N ARG A 16 25.19 4.29 19.74
CA ARG A 16 24.86 4.99 18.49
C ARG A 16 23.49 4.52 17.97
N PRO A 17 22.63 5.39 17.43
CA PRO A 17 21.37 4.96 16.83
C PRO A 17 21.66 3.94 15.71
N VAL A 18 20.91 2.84 15.71
CA VAL A 18 20.99 1.77 14.72
C VAL A 18 19.64 1.71 14.02
N SER A 19 19.65 1.61 12.69
CA SER A 19 18.45 1.32 11.90
C SER A 19 18.44 -0.14 11.43
N PRO A 20 17.25 -0.74 11.19
CA PRO A 20 17.14 -2.14 10.83
C PRO A 20 17.78 -2.48 9.47
N VAL A 21 17.73 -1.54 8.51
CA VAL A 21 18.32 -1.69 7.18
C VAL A 21 19.84 -1.52 7.24
N ARG A 22 20.59 -2.59 6.93
CA ARG A 22 22.05 -2.65 7.01
C ARG A 22 22.72 -2.98 5.68
N SER A 23 23.89 -2.39 5.48
CA SER A 23 24.77 -2.67 4.36
C SER A 23 25.87 -3.67 4.74
N THR A 24 26.29 -4.53 3.81
CA THR A 24 27.26 -5.61 4.06
C THR A 24 28.53 -5.50 3.22
N GLY A 25 28.44 -5.09 1.96
CA GLY A 25 29.58 -5.03 1.03
C GLY A 25 29.46 -3.93 -0.01
N ARG A 26 30.55 -3.66 -0.75
CA ARG A 26 30.57 -2.68 -1.85
C ARG A 26 30.19 -3.33 -3.18
N THR A 27 29.57 -2.55 -4.06
CA THR A 27 29.19 -2.91 -5.43
C THR A 27 29.13 -1.63 -6.26
N THR A 28 28.68 -1.71 -7.51
CA THR A 28 28.27 -0.56 -8.33
C THR A 28 26.75 -0.51 -8.48
N THR A 29 26.19 0.69 -8.64
CA THR A 29 24.80 0.89 -9.05
C THR A 29 24.63 0.55 -10.54
N HIS A 30 23.40 0.49 -11.03
CA HIS A 30 23.15 0.30 -12.47
C HIS A 30 23.67 1.47 -13.33
N GLN A 31 23.82 2.66 -12.76
CA GLN A 31 24.37 3.85 -13.42
C GLN A 31 25.90 4.00 -13.21
N GLY A 32 26.58 2.98 -12.70
CA GLY A 32 28.04 2.97 -12.52
C GLY A 32 28.55 3.76 -11.31
N GLY A 33 27.66 4.28 -10.47
CA GLY A 33 28.00 4.95 -9.22
C GLY A 33 28.47 3.99 -8.12
N ALA A 34 29.04 4.57 -7.05
CA ALA A 34 29.38 3.82 -5.85
C ALA A 34 28.13 3.18 -5.26
N GLY A 35 28.19 1.88 -4.98
CA GLY A 35 27.06 1.12 -4.46
C GLY A 35 27.42 0.25 -3.26
N VAL A 36 26.40 -0.15 -2.52
CA VAL A 36 26.51 -1.13 -1.43
C VAL A 36 25.44 -2.21 -1.52
N LEU A 37 25.83 -3.44 -1.19
CA LEU A 37 24.93 -4.57 -0.97
C LEU A 37 24.31 -4.50 0.43
N ARG A 38 23.21 -5.23 0.60
CA ARG A 38 22.45 -5.29 1.85
C ARG A 38 22.41 -6.72 2.36
N ASP A 39 22.15 -6.88 3.65
CA ASP A 39 21.85 -8.21 4.19
C ASP A 39 20.47 -8.70 3.68
N PRO A 40 20.19 -10.02 3.71
CA PRO A 40 18.95 -10.57 3.18
C PRO A 40 17.67 -9.97 3.77
N ARG A 41 17.63 -9.61 5.06
CA ARG A 41 16.44 -8.99 5.68
C ARG A 41 16.20 -7.60 5.11
N SER A 42 17.27 -6.82 5.01
CA SER A 42 17.25 -5.48 4.44
C SER A 42 16.86 -5.48 2.97
N GLU A 43 17.42 -6.40 2.18
CA GLU A 43 17.07 -6.56 0.77
C GLU A 43 15.62 -6.99 0.61
N LEU A 44 15.16 -8.01 1.34
CA LEU A 44 13.77 -8.48 1.26
C LEU A 44 12.79 -7.39 1.68
N PHE A 45 13.05 -6.65 2.76
CA PHE A 45 12.18 -5.56 3.18
C PHE A 45 12.02 -4.49 2.09
N LEU A 46 13.13 -3.96 1.58
CA LEU A 46 13.11 -2.90 0.55
C LEU A 46 12.51 -3.39 -0.76
N LEU A 47 12.81 -4.64 -1.14
CA LEU A 47 12.19 -5.26 -2.30
C LEU A 47 10.69 -5.41 -2.08
N ALA A 48 10.24 -5.95 -0.95
CA ALA A 48 8.84 -6.23 -0.68
C ALA A 48 7.95 -4.98 -0.64
N VAL A 49 8.44 -3.87 -0.09
CA VAL A 49 7.68 -2.59 -0.04
C VAL A 49 7.68 -1.84 -1.38
N ALA A 50 8.61 -2.18 -2.28
CA ALA A 50 8.67 -1.65 -3.64
C ALA A 50 8.17 -2.63 -4.71
N ASN A 51 7.85 -3.88 -4.34
CA ASN A 51 7.46 -4.93 -5.27
C ASN A 51 5.94 -4.96 -5.45
N PHE A 52 5.52 -4.52 -6.63
CA PHE A 52 4.24 -4.88 -7.19
C PHE A 52 4.50 -6.03 -8.18
N VAL A 53 4.43 -7.26 -7.68
CA VAL A 53 4.68 -8.53 -8.40
C VAL A 53 4.22 -8.50 -9.87
N THR A 54 5.01 -9.12 -10.75
CA THR A 54 4.96 -9.15 -12.24
C THR A 54 5.24 -7.84 -12.97
N GLN A 55 5.92 -6.88 -12.33
CA GLN A 55 6.24 -5.59 -12.95
C GLN A 55 7.71 -5.42 -13.29
N THR A 56 7.95 -5.13 -14.56
CA THR A 56 9.22 -4.61 -15.06
C THR A 56 9.50 -3.25 -14.44
N THR A 57 10.69 -3.09 -13.86
CA THR A 57 11.20 -1.78 -13.43
C THR A 57 12.20 -1.27 -14.46
N PHE A 58 12.75 -0.06 -14.26
CA PHE A 58 13.65 0.55 -15.23
C PHE A 58 14.93 -0.29 -15.49
N TYR A 59 15.47 -0.95 -14.46
CA TYR A 59 16.71 -1.74 -14.55
C TYR A 59 16.55 -3.26 -14.41
N GLU A 60 15.45 -3.74 -13.83
CA GLU A 60 15.24 -5.18 -13.60
C GLU A 60 13.92 -5.63 -14.25
N SER A 61 13.94 -6.80 -14.90
CA SER A 61 12.73 -7.42 -15.45
C SER A 61 11.77 -7.85 -14.33
N GLY A 62 10.48 -7.97 -14.64
CA GLY A 62 9.49 -8.43 -13.66
C GLY A 62 9.73 -9.85 -13.16
N GLY A 63 10.19 -10.75 -14.06
CA GLY A 63 10.50 -12.14 -13.71
C GLY A 63 11.68 -12.25 -12.75
N ASP A 64 12.80 -11.60 -13.06
CA ASP A 64 14.01 -11.67 -12.21
C ASP A 64 13.74 -11.08 -10.81
N ARG A 65 12.90 -10.04 -10.72
CA ARG A 65 12.48 -9.45 -9.44
C ARG A 65 11.62 -10.38 -8.61
N ASP A 66 10.65 -11.02 -9.25
CA ASP A 66 9.76 -11.96 -8.56
C ASP A 66 10.53 -13.19 -8.09
N ASP A 67 11.45 -13.70 -8.89
CA ASP A 67 12.33 -14.81 -8.52
C ASP A 67 13.26 -14.43 -7.35
N ARG A 68 13.83 -13.22 -7.38
CA ARG A 68 14.64 -12.69 -6.26
C ARG A 68 13.82 -12.55 -4.98
N PHE A 69 12.60 -12.03 -5.08
CA PHE A 69 11.69 -11.91 -3.94
C PHE A 69 11.35 -13.29 -3.37
N ALA A 70 10.94 -14.25 -4.21
CA ALA A 70 10.61 -15.60 -3.80
C ALA A 70 11.82 -16.31 -3.16
N ALA A 71 13.01 -16.20 -3.75
CA ALA A 71 14.23 -16.79 -3.21
C ALA A 71 14.54 -16.25 -1.80
N LEU A 72 14.53 -14.93 -1.61
CA LEU A 72 14.77 -14.31 -0.31
C LEU A 72 13.74 -14.74 0.75
N VAL A 73 12.45 -14.81 0.37
CA VAL A 73 11.39 -15.31 1.25
C VAL A 73 11.64 -16.77 1.63
N ARG A 74 11.96 -17.65 0.66
CA ARG A 74 12.20 -19.07 0.92
C ARG A 74 13.37 -19.28 1.88
N THR A 75 14.48 -18.58 1.67
CA THR A 75 15.65 -18.63 2.56
C THR A 75 15.28 -18.18 3.98
N LEU A 76 14.71 -16.98 4.12
CA LEU A 76 14.39 -16.42 5.44
C LEU A 76 13.21 -17.13 6.13
N ALA A 77 12.34 -17.81 5.39
CA ALA A 77 11.28 -18.62 5.98
C ALA A 77 11.82 -19.81 6.78
N VAL A 78 13.02 -20.32 6.44
CA VAL A 78 13.68 -21.41 7.15
C VAL A 78 14.69 -20.86 8.17
N GLU A 79 15.46 -19.84 7.81
CA GLU A 79 16.50 -19.28 8.69
C GLU A 79 15.96 -18.35 9.78
N ASP A 80 14.88 -17.61 9.51
CA ASP A 80 14.24 -16.70 10.46
C ASP A 80 12.70 -16.66 10.27
N PRO A 81 12.01 -17.73 10.68
CA PRO A 81 10.58 -17.90 10.44
C PRO A 81 9.72 -16.85 11.17
N GLU A 82 10.14 -16.36 12.33
CA GLU A 82 9.41 -15.35 13.11
C GLU A 82 9.46 -13.99 12.43
N TRP A 83 10.66 -13.54 12.04
CA TRP A 83 10.83 -12.27 11.36
C TRP A 83 10.09 -12.23 10.02
N THR A 84 10.19 -13.31 9.24
CA THR A 84 9.55 -13.39 7.92
C THR A 84 8.03 -13.39 8.03
N ALA A 85 7.46 -14.12 8.99
CA ALA A 85 6.01 -14.08 9.26
C ALA A 85 5.54 -12.69 9.70
N GLY A 86 6.33 -11.99 10.52
CA GLY A 86 6.07 -10.61 10.93
C GLY A 86 6.04 -9.64 9.75
N LEU A 87 7.04 -9.72 8.86
CA LEU A 87 7.10 -8.95 7.62
C LEU A 87 5.84 -9.19 6.76
N LEU A 88 5.50 -10.45 6.48
CA LEU A 88 4.39 -10.79 5.58
C LEU A 88 3.04 -10.29 6.12
N ARG A 89 2.81 -10.41 7.44
CA ARG A 89 1.63 -9.85 8.09
C ARG A 89 1.60 -8.33 7.92
N TRP A 90 2.69 -7.65 8.29
CA TRP A 90 2.79 -6.19 8.21
C TRP A 90 2.60 -5.67 6.78
N LEU A 91 3.20 -6.34 5.80
CA LEU A 91 3.01 -6.04 4.39
C LEU A 91 1.54 -6.00 4.04
N ARG A 92 0.75 -6.96 4.52
CA ARG A 92 -0.68 -7.00 4.23
C ARG A 92 -1.49 -5.99 5.04
N THR A 93 -1.24 -5.85 6.34
CA THR A 93 -2.14 -5.14 7.26
C THR A 93 -1.86 -3.65 7.34
N GLU A 94 -0.59 -3.25 7.24
CA GLU A 94 -0.15 -1.88 7.47
C GLU A 94 0.47 -1.25 6.22
N ALA A 95 1.30 -1.99 5.48
CA ALA A 95 1.82 -1.49 4.21
C ALA A 95 0.82 -1.65 3.05
N HIS A 96 -0.27 -2.41 3.27
CA HIS A 96 -1.28 -2.87 2.31
C HIS A 96 -0.75 -3.37 0.94
N MET A 97 0.40 -4.03 0.97
CA MET A 97 1.01 -4.74 -0.16
C MET A 97 0.35 -6.10 -0.34
N ARG A 98 -0.77 -6.13 -1.08
CA ARG A 98 -1.54 -7.36 -1.33
C ARG A 98 -0.69 -8.45 -1.99
N THR A 99 -0.22 -8.24 -3.22
CA THR A 99 0.35 -9.34 -4.02
C THR A 99 1.63 -9.90 -3.40
N ALA A 100 2.55 -9.05 -2.97
CA ALA A 100 3.77 -9.46 -2.29
C ALA A 100 3.48 -10.29 -1.02
N SER A 101 2.49 -9.90 -0.22
CA SER A 101 2.12 -10.66 0.99
C SER A 101 1.54 -12.04 0.68
N LEU A 102 0.71 -12.18 -0.38
CA LEU A 102 0.10 -13.46 -0.76
C LEU A 102 1.14 -14.42 -1.34
N VAL A 103 1.95 -13.93 -2.28
CA VAL A 103 3.06 -14.70 -2.87
C VAL A 103 4.04 -15.10 -1.77
N GLY A 104 4.50 -14.14 -0.97
CA GLY A 104 5.44 -14.42 0.11
C GLY A 104 4.92 -15.43 1.13
N ALA A 105 3.63 -15.42 1.47
CA ALA A 105 3.07 -16.44 2.36
C ALA A 105 3.03 -17.84 1.71
N ALA A 106 2.76 -17.94 0.41
CA ALA A 106 2.83 -19.21 -0.30
C ALA A 106 4.27 -19.75 -0.35
N GLU A 107 5.23 -18.89 -0.72
CA GLU A 107 6.66 -19.21 -0.75
C GLU A 107 7.20 -19.61 0.63
N TYR A 108 6.80 -18.90 1.68
CA TYR A 108 7.14 -19.20 3.06
C TYR A 108 6.71 -20.61 3.45
N VAL A 109 5.45 -20.97 3.18
CA VAL A 109 4.93 -22.29 3.53
C VAL A 109 5.58 -23.37 2.67
N ARG A 110 5.83 -23.10 1.38
CA ARG A 110 6.49 -24.06 0.49
C ARG A 110 7.89 -24.42 1.00
N ALA A 111 8.74 -23.43 1.23
CA ALA A 111 10.12 -23.65 1.68
C ALA A 111 10.18 -24.42 2.99
N ARG A 112 9.30 -24.08 3.94
CA ARG A 112 9.27 -24.75 5.24
C ARG A 112 8.79 -26.19 5.16
N LEU A 113 7.84 -26.49 4.29
CA LEU A 113 7.40 -27.87 4.03
C LEU A 113 8.51 -28.69 3.39
N ASP A 114 9.21 -28.12 2.39
CA ASP A 114 10.32 -28.80 1.72
C ASP A 114 11.50 -29.04 2.68
N ALA A 115 11.75 -28.13 3.63
CA ALA A 115 12.79 -28.26 4.66
C ALA A 115 12.37 -29.11 5.88
N GLY A 116 11.10 -29.52 5.99
CA GLY A 116 10.58 -30.19 7.18
C GLY A 116 10.59 -29.33 8.46
N ALA A 117 10.65 -28.00 8.32
CA ALA A 117 10.76 -27.06 9.43
C ALA A 117 9.44 -26.91 10.20
N THR A 118 9.48 -27.01 11.53
CA THR A 118 8.29 -26.99 12.41
C THR A 118 8.33 -25.93 13.51
N ASP A 119 9.47 -25.26 13.67
CA ASP A 119 9.73 -24.17 14.61
C ASP A 119 9.12 -22.83 14.16
N GLY A 120 9.02 -21.85 15.07
CA GLY A 120 8.44 -20.54 14.75
C GLY A 120 6.93 -20.56 14.43
N PRO A 121 6.41 -19.51 13.77
CA PRO A 121 4.97 -19.33 13.57
C PRO A 121 4.35 -20.41 12.68
N ALA A 122 3.16 -20.90 12.99
CA ALA A 122 2.58 -22.00 12.22
C ALA A 122 2.22 -21.57 10.79
N ASN A 123 2.54 -22.40 9.78
CA ASN A 123 2.20 -22.18 8.36
C ASN A 123 0.73 -21.76 8.14
N ARG A 124 -0.21 -22.38 8.88
CA ARG A 124 -1.64 -22.04 8.88
C ARG A 124 -1.90 -20.59 9.28
N GLN A 125 -1.24 -20.12 10.34
CA GLN A 125 -1.41 -18.77 10.88
C GLN A 125 -0.83 -17.71 9.94
N VAL A 126 0.31 -17.99 9.30
CA VAL A 126 0.92 -17.08 8.32
C VAL A 126 -0.03 -16.86 7.14
N ILE A 127 -0.56 -17.93 6.54
CA ILE A 127 -1.55 -17.86 5.45
C ILE A 127 -2.79 -17.06 5.89
N ALA A 128 -3.36 -17.37 7.06
CA ALA A 128 -4.54 -16.66 7.55
C ALA A 128 -4.30 -15.16 7.80
N SER A 129 -3.06 -14.78 8.16
CA SER A 129 -2.71 -13.39 8.48
C SER A 129 -2.59 -12.48 7.25
N VAL A 130 -2.22 -13.03 6.09
CA VAL A 130 -2.09 -12.26 4.83
C VAL A 130 -3.39 -12.17 4.03
N LEU A 131 -4.42 -12.90 4.42
CA LEU A 131 -5.73 -12.85 3.78
C LEU A 131 -6.61 -11.84 4.52
N GLN A 132 -6.87 -10.68 3.92
CA GLN A 132 -7.69 -9.60 4.51
C GLN A 132 -8.82 -9.13 3.59
N ARG A 133 -8.93 -9.65 2.36
CA ARG A 133 -10.08 -9.44 1.47
C ARG A 133 -10.65 -10.77 0.97
N ALA A 134 -11.96 -10.80 0.74
CA ALA A 134 -12.66 -12.03 0.41
C ALA A 134 -12.31 -12.61 -0.97
N ASP A 135 -11.70 -11.84 -1.88
CA ASP A 135 -11.17 -12.35 -3.15
C ASP A 135 -9.78 -13.00 -3.02
N GLU A 136 -9.03 -12.71 -1.96
CA GLU A 136 -7.64 -13.17 -1.79
C GLU A 136 -7.48 -14.68 -1.55
N PRO A 137 -8.40 -15.39 -0.87
CA PRO A 137 -8.40 -16.85 -0.82
C PRO A 137 -8.29 -17.52 -2.21
N GLY A 138 -9.07 -17.05 -3.18
CA GLY A 138 -9.04 -17.57 -4.55
C GLY A 138 -7.75 -17.23 -5.28
N GLU A 139 -7.18 -16.05 -5.01
CA GLU A 139 -5.94 -15.59 -5.65
C GLU A 139 -4.72 -16.34 -5.13
N LEU A 140 -4.67 -16.61 -3.82
CA LEU A 140 -3.63 -17.44 -3.22
C LEU A 140 -3.70 -18.89 -3.73
N LEU A 141 -4.91 -19.44 -3.90
CA LEU A 141 -5.11 -20.74 -4.54
C LEU A 141 -4.69 -20.73 -6.01
N GLY A 142 -5.03 -19.67 -6.75
CA GLY A 142 -4.59 -19.46 -8.13
C GLY A 142 -3.06 -19.48 -8.25
N TYR A 143 -2.39 -18.68 -7.42
CA TYR A 143 -0.94 -18.68 -7.35
C TYR A 143 -0.38 -20.06 -7.01
N TRP A 144 -0.82 -20.67 -5.90
CA TRP A 144 -0.34 -21.97 -5.47
C TRP A 144 -0.49 -23.04 -6.55
N THR A 145 -1.65 -23.10 -7.19
CA THR A 145 -1.93 -24.13 -8.20
C THR A 145 -1.18 -23.90 -9.50
N SER A 146 -0.92 -22.65 -9.88
CA SER A 146 -0.05 -22.33 -11.03
C SER A 146 1.41 -22.71 -10.80
N GLN A 147 1.93 -22.55 -9.59
CA GLN A 147 3.35 -22.76 -9.27
C GLN A 147 3.67 -24.18 -8.82
N TYR A 148 2.76 -24.80 -8.05
CA TYR A 148 3.00 -26.06 -7.34
C TYR A 148 2.00 -27.16 -7.68
N GLY A 149 1.05 -26.89 -8.58
CA GLY A 149 0.01 -27.82 -8.97
C GLY A 149 -1.15 -27.90 -7.97
N ARG A 150 -2.12 -28.79 -8.28
CA ARG A 150 -3.43 -28.84 -7.61
C ARG A 150 -3.41 -29.42 -6.19
N ASN A 151 -2.30 -30.03 -5.77
CA ASN A 151 -2.15 -30.64 -4.45
C ASN A 151 -1.83 -29.58 -3.40
N VAL A 152 -2.87 -28.91 -2.90
CA VAL A 152 -2.74 -27.87 -1.87
C VAL A 152 -2.51 -28.49 -0.49
N PRO A 153 -1.40 -28.18 0.22
CA PRO A 153 -1.11 -28.76 1.54
C PRO A 153 -2.14 -28.39 2.61
N LYS A 154 -2.30 -29.29 3.59
CA LYS A 154 -3.20 -29.13 4.75
C LYS A 154 -3.04 -27.79 5.50
N PRO A 155 -1.83 -27.27 5.82
CA PRO A 155 -1.71 -25.98 6.50
C PRO A 155 -2.22 -24.80 5.65
N VAL A 156 -2.01 -24.84 4.33
CA VAL A 156 -2.51 -23.81 3.40
C VAL A 156 -4.04 -23.82 3.37
N LYS A 157 -4.65 -25.00 3.17
CA LYS A 157 -6.11 -25.16 3.20
C LYS A 157 -6.71 -24.65 4.51
N ARG A 158 -6.13 -25.04 5.65
CA ARG A 158 -6.61 -24.60 6.97
C ARG A 158 -6.46 -23.09 7.21
N GLY A 159 -5.38 -22.48 6.71
CA GLY A 159 -5.17 -21.04 6.83
C GLY A 159 -6.19 -20.26 5.99
N ILE A 160 -6.46 -20.72 4.77
CA ILE A 160 -7.53 -20.17 3.93
C ILE A 160 -8.90 -20.35 4.60
N ALA A 161 -9.18 -21.52 5.17
CA ALA A 161 -10.44 -21.78 5.85
C ALA A 161 -10.68 -20.81 7.02
N ASP A 162 -9.65 -20.47 7.79
CA ASP A 162 -9.75 -19.48 8.86
C ASP A 162 -10.03 -18.07 8.33
N ALA A 163 -9.42 -17.71 7.20
CA ALA A 163 -9.68 -16.43 6.54
C ALA A 163 -11.11 -16.37 5.97
N VAL A 164 -11.58 -17.44 5.33
CA VAL A 164 -12.95 -17.57 4.79
C VAL A 164 -14.00 -17.31 5.87
N ARG A 165 -13.85 -17.92 7.06
CA ARG A 165 -14.75 -17.69 8.21
C ARG A 165 -14.82 -16.22 8.67
N ARG A 166 -13.76 -15.44 8.42
CA ARG A 166 -13.69 -14.02 8.81
C ARG A 166 -14.14 -13.09 7.68
N LEU A 167 -13.88 -13.46 6.43
CA LEU A 167 -14.00 -12.56 5.28
C LEU A 167 -15.30 -12.73 4.51
N TYR A 168 -15.96 -13.89 4.58
CA TYR A 168 -17.14 -14.17 3.79
C TYR A 168 -18.40 -13.65 4.50
N THR A 169 -18.97 -12.62 3.89
CA THR A 169 -20.20 -11.94 4.28
C THR A 169 -21.11 -11.80 3.06
N ALA A 170 -22.38 -11.46 3.26
CA ALA A 170 -23.30 -11.17 2.13
C ALA A 170 -22.72 -10.12 1.18
N ARG A 171 -22.23 -9.00 1.72
CA ARG A 171 -21.63 -7.91 0.94
C ARG A 171 -20.40 -8.36 0.16
N SER A 172 -19.51 -9.15 0.77
CA SER A 172 -18.31 -9.62 0.08
C SER A 172 -18.63 -10.65 -0.99
N LEU A 173 -19.64 -11.50 -0.77
CA LEU A 173 -20.12 -12.45 -1.77
C LEU A 173 -20.64 -11.71 -3.00
N LEU A 174 -21.52 -10.72 -2.83
CA LEU A 174 -22.04 -9.93 -3.94
C LEU A 174 -20.93 -9.19 -4.70
N LYS A 175 -19.93 -8.67 -3.99
CA LYS A 175 -18.85 -7.89 -4.57
C LYS A 175 -17.79 -8.73 -5.30
N TYR A 176 -17.46 -9.92 -4.80
CA TYR A 176 -16.27 -10.66 -5.23
C TYR A 176 -16.56 -12.01 -5.90
N ASP A 177 -17.74 -12.61 -5.70
CA ASP A 177 -18.13 -13.88 -6.30
C ASP A 177 -18.78 -13.70 -7.68
N THR A 178 -17.97 -13.34 -8.68
CA THR A 178 -18.42 -13.12 -10.07
C THR A 178 -18.05 -14.28 -11.00
N ALA A 179 -18.81 -14.44 -12.09
CA ALA A 179 -18.62 -15.55 -13.05
C ALA A 179 -17.25 -15.55 -13.75
N GLY A 180 -16.60 -14.39 -13.88
CA GLY A 180 -15.28 -14.26 -14.51
C GLY A 180 -14.09 -14.67 -13.64
N LYS A 181 -14.31 -15.12 -12.39
CA LYS A 181 -13.24 -15.53 -11.48
C LYS A 181 -12.91 -17.01 -11.63
N GLY A 182 -11.62 -17.34 -11.68
CA GLY A 182 -11.15 -18.73 -11.78
C GLY A 182 -11.43 -19.57 -10.53
N TYR A 183 -11.46 -18.93 -9.35
CA TYR A 183 -11.93 -19.52 -8.10
C TYR A 183 -13.12 -18.71 -7.57
N ARG A 184 -14.30 -19.32 -7.54
CA ARG A 184 -15.50 -18.75 -6.92
C ARG A 184 -15.63 -19.17 -5.47
N PHE A 185 -16.51 -18.50 -4.71
CA PHE A 185 -16.64 -18.75 -3.28
C PHE A 185 -16.98 -20.21 -2.98
N GLY A 186 -17.91 -20.81 -3.74
CA GLY A 186 -18.25 -22.23 -3.63
C GLY A 186 -17.09 -23.18 -3.92
N ASP A 187 -16.21 -22.86 -4.89
CA ASP A 187 -15.01 -23.67 -5.17
C ASP A 187 -14.05 -23.65 -3.98
N ILE A 188 -13.85 -22.47 -3.41
CA ILE A 188 -12.95 -22.25 -2.28
C ILE A 188 -13.47 -23.01 -1.06
N LEU A 189 -14.77 -22.89 -0.75
CA LEU A 189 -15.42 -23.62 0.35
C LEU A 189 -15.23 -25.14 0.22
N ASN A 190 -15.45 -25.69 -0.98
CA ASN A 190 -15.26 -27.11 -1.26
C ASN A 190 -13.80 -27.55 -1.12
N LEU A 191 -12.85 -26.75 -1.60
CA LEU A 191 -11.43 -27.13 -1.61
C LEU A 191 -10.81 -27.14 -0.21
N VAL A 192 -11.20 -26.17 0.62
CA VAL A 192 -10.61 -25.96 1.96
C VAL A 192 -11.44 -26.56 3.08
N HIS A 193 -12.68 -26.99 2.78
CA HIS A 193 -13.65 -27.52 3.74
C HIS A 193 -13.84 -26.59 4.94
N ALA A 194 -14.07 -25.30 4.68
CA ALA A 194 -14.31 -24.32 5.73
C ALA A 194 -15.66 -24.60 6.40
N ALA A 195 -15.63 -25.02 7.67
CA ALA A 195 -16.82 -25.12 8.49
C ALA A 195 -17.23 -23.73 9.04
N PRO A 196 -18.52 -23.40 9.08
CA PRO A 196 -19.02 -22.21 9.76
C PRO A 196 -18.76 -22.27 11.27
N ASP A 197 -18.75 -21.11 11.93
CA ASP A 197 -18.67 -21.00 13.40
C ASP A 197 -20.05 -20.58 13.96
N PRO A 198 -20.99 -21.52 14.19
CA PRO A 198 -22.36 -21.19 14.57
C PRO A 198 -22.45 -20.54 15.95
N ALA A 199 -21.47 -20.75 16.83
CA ALA A 199 -21.41 -20.12 18.15
C ALA A 199 -21.13 -18.61 18.05
N ARG A 200 -20.33 -18.18 17.05
CA ARG A 200 -20.02 -16.76 16.84
C ARG A 200 -20.85 -16.09 15.75
N GLN A 201 -21.20 -16.83 14.70
CA GLN A 201 -21.84 -16.34 13.48
C GLN A 201 -22.92 -17.34 13.03
N PRO A 202 -24.08 -17.39 13.71
CA PRO A 202 -25.14 -18.37 13.41
C PRO A 202 -25.66 -18.27 11.98
N TRP A 203 -25.59 -17.08 11.36
CA TRP A 203 -25.99 -16.83 9.97
C TRP A 203 -25.01 -17.39 8.91
N GLN A 204 -23.79 -17.77 9.29
CA GLN A 204 -22.73 -18.09 8.33
C GLN A 204 -22.97 -19.41 7.59
N GLY A 205 -23.61 -20.37 8.24
CA GLY A 205 -23.96 -21.65 7.61
C GLY A 205 -24.85 -21.45 6.38
N GLU A 206 -25.91 -20.66 6.51
CA GLU A 206 -26.83 -20.35 5.41
C GLU A 206 -26.12 -19.57 4.28
N LEU A 207 -25.22 -18.65 4.62
CA LEU A 207 -24.41 -17.94 3.62
C LEU A 207 -23.50 -18.89 2.83
N PHE A 208 -22.84 -19.83 3.51
CA PHE A 208 -21.93 -20.79 2.87
C PHE A 208 -22.71 -21.74 1.96
N GLN A 209 -23.88 -22.20 2.41
CA GLN A 209 -24.77 -23.00 1.58
C GLN A 209 -25.19 -22.23 0.33
N TYR A 210 -25.62 -20.98 0.48
CA TYR A 210 -25.99 -20.14 -0.67
C TYR A 210 -24.82 -19.92 -1.64
N ALA A 211 -23.59 -19.76 -1.15
CA ALA A 211 -22.39 -19.65 -1.99
C ALA A 211 -22.08 -20.94 -2.77
N LEU A 212 -22.34 -22.11 -2.17
CA LEU A 212 -22.22 -23.41 -2.81
C LEU A 212 -23.31 -23.60 -3.87
N ASP A 213 -24.56 -23.29 -3.54
CA ASP A 213 -25.70 -23.40 -4.46
C ASP A 213 -25.50 -22.48 -5.67
N ARG A 214 -25.07 -21.22 -5.47
CA ARG A 214 -24.72 -20.30 -6.57
C ARG A 214 -23.65 -20.85 -7.52
N ARG A 215 -22.80 -21.75 -7.04
CA ARG A 215 -21.72 -22.34 -7.83
C ARG A 215 -22.19 -23.58 -8.57
N HIS A 216 -22.91 -24.48 -7.90
CA HIS A 216 -23.24 -25.81 -8.42
C HIS A 216 -24.67 -25.93 -8.96
N HIS A 217 -25.58 -25.09 -8.48
CA HIS A 217 -27.01 -25.06 -8.79
C HIS A 217 -27.52 -23.61 -8.99
N PRO A 218 -26.91 -22.82 -9.89
CA PRO A 218 -27.20 -21.39 -10.01
C PRO A 218 -28.67 -21.08 -10.29
N GLU A 219 -29.36 -21.93 -11.05
CA GLU A 219 -30.77 -21.75 -11.44
C GLU A 219 -31.74 -21.87 -10.25
N THR A 220 -31.37 -22.61 -9.20
CA THR A 220 -32.23 -22.87 -8.04
C THR A 220 -31.72 -22.22 -6.76
N ALA A 221 -30.54 -21.60 -6.78
CA ALA A 221 -29.91 -20.99 -5.61
C ALA A 221 -30.76 -19.84 -5.05
N LEU A 222 -31.39 -20.03 -3.89
CA LEU A 222 -32.18 -19.02 -3.20
C LEU A 222 -31.36 -18.34 -2.08
N PRO A 223 -31.39 -17.00 -1.96
CA PRO A 223 -30.73 -16.32 -0.86
C PRO A 223 -31.40 -16.73 0.47
N PRO A 224 -30.64 -16.80 1.58
CA PRO A 224 -31.22 -17.07 2.89
C PRO A 224 -32.25 -16.00 3.25
N ALA A 225 -33.47 -16.39 3.64
CA ALA A 225 -34.53 -15.45 3.99
C ALA A 225 -34.15 -14.52 5.15
N SER A 226 -33.28 -14.99 6.04
CA SER A 226 -32.68 -14.24 7.14
C SER A 226 -31.80 -13.07 6.67
N ASN A 227 -31.31 -13.11 5.43
CA ASN A 227 -30.35 -12.17 4.89
C ASN A 227 -31.01 -11.12 3.98
N ARG A 228 -31.40 -9.99 4.58
CA ARG A 228 -32.06 -8.89 3.87
C ARG A 228 -31.30 -8.39 2.65
N MET A 229 -29.97 -8.27 2.73
CA MET A 229 -29.16 -7.75 1.63
C MET A 229 -29.19 -8.69 0.41
N LEU A 230 -29.01 -9.99 0.62
CA LEU A 230 -29.04 -10.96 -0.48
C LEU A 230 -30.42 -11.06 -1.11
N THR A 231 -31.48 -10.99 -0.29
CA THR A 231 -32.87 -10.97 -0.76
C THR A 231 -33.17 -9.70 -1.56
N ALA A 232 -32.81 -8.52 -1.05
CA ALA A 232 -32.97 -7.25 -1.76
C ALA A 232 -32.16 -7.21 -3.07
N HIS A 233 -30.93 -7.73 -3.06
CA HIS A 233 -30.12 -7.84 -4.26
C HIS A 233 -30.77 -8.73 -5.32
N ARG A 234 -31.29 -9.90 -4.93
CA ARG A 234 -31.99 -10.80 -5.84
C ARG A 234 -33.22 -10.12 -6.44
N ALA A 235 -34.03 -9.44 -5.61
CA ALA A 235 -35.20 -8.73 -6.08
C ALA A 235 -34.85 -7.69 -7.16
N LEU A 236 -33.72 -6.96 -7.01
CA LEU A 236 -33.23 -6.08 -8.07
C LEU A 236 -32.79 -6.85 -9.33
N MET A 237 -32.06 -7.96 -9.18
CA MET A 237 -31.60 -8.75 -10.34
C MET A 237 -32.75 -9.33 -11.17
N GLU A 238 -33.89 -9.64 -10.55
CA GLU A 238 -35.09 -10.17 -11.20
C GLU A 238 -35.93 -9.10 -11.93
N LEU A 239 -35.65 -7.80 -11.72
CA LEU A 239 -36.38 -6.73 -12.40
C LEU A 239 -36.15 -6.75 -13.92
N PRO A 240 -37.23 -6.62 -14.73
CA PRO A 240 -37.14 -6.40 -16.17
C PRO A 240 -36.31 -5.16 -16.50
N VAL A 241 -35.49 -5.22 -17.56
CA VAL A 241 -34.59 -4.13 -17.96
C VAL A 241 -35.33 -2.78 -18.09
N THR A 242 -36.56 -2.81 -18.58
CA THR A 242 -37.43 -1.63 -18.78
C THR A 242 -37.80 -0.92 -17.48
N GLU A 243 -37.80 -1.61 -16.33
CA GLU A 243 -38.20 -1.05 -15.03
C GLU A 243 -37.00 -0.57 -14.20
N ARG A 244 -35.81 -1.10 -14.48
CA ARG A 244 -34.59 -0.88 -13.68
C ARG A 244 -34.30 0.59 -13.46
N ARG A 245 -34.45 1.40 -14.51
CA ARG A 245 -34.13 2.83 -14.43
C ARG A 245 -35.08 3.58 -13.49
N ALA A 246 -36.38 3.33 -13.59
CA ALA A 246 -37.36 3.95 -12.71
C ALA A 246 -37.12 3.59 -11.23
N VAL A 247 -36.67 2.37 -10.95
CA VAL A 247 -36.33 1.93 -9.59
C VAL A 247 -35.08 2.64 -9.04
N VAL A 248 -34.09 2.90 -9.90
CA VAL A 248 -32.85 3.61 -9.54
C VAL A 248 -33.10 5.10 -9.30
N THR A 249 -33.83 5.76 -10.20
CA THR A 249 -34.01 7.22 -10.18
C THR A 249 -35.27 7.67 -9.44
N GLY A 250 -36.14 6.74 -9.04
CA GLY A 250 -37.34 7.03 -8.27
C GLY A 250 -37.05 7.36 -6.80
N PRO A 251 -38.10 7.70 -6.01
CA PRO A 251 -37.99 7.93 -4.57
C PRO A 251 -37.27 6.75 -3.90
N ASP A 252 -36.40 6.99 -2.92
CA ASP A 252 -35.63 5.96 -2.19
C ASP A 252 -34.67 5.10 -3.03
N GLY A 253 -34.40 5.44 -4.29
CA GLY A 253 -33.48 4.67 -5.16
C GLY A 253 -32.13 4.42 -4.50
N ALA A 254 -31.54 5.45 -3.88
CA ALA A 254 -30.28 5.33 -3.14
C ALA A 254 -30.35 4.34 -1.97
N ALA A 255 -31.43 4.35 -1.20
CA ALA A 255 -31.62 3.43 -0.08
C ALA A 255 -31.78 1.99 -0.57
N ARG A 256 -32.54 1.76 -1.64
CA ARG A 256 -32.68 0.42 -2.26
C ARG A 256 -31.35 -0.13 -2.75
N LEU A 257 -30.56 0.69 -3.45
CA LEU A 257 -29.24 0.28 -3.92
C LEU A 257 -28.30 -0.06 -2.75
N ALA A 258 -28.33 0.73 -1.68
CA ALA A 258 -27.54 0.49 -0.48
C ALA A 258 -27.96 -0.81 0.25
N GLU A 259 -29.27 -1.05 0.40
CA GLU A 259 -29.83 -2.25 1.02
C GLU A 259 -29.44 -3.52 0.24
N ALA A 260 -29.50 -3.45 -1.09
CA ALA A 260 -29.06 -4.51 -2.00
C ALA A 260 -27.53 -4.67 -2.11
N GLY A 261 -26.75 -3.83 -1.42
CA GLY A 261 -25.29 -3.83 -1.53
C GLY A 261 -24.79 -3.61 -2.96
N MET A 262 -25.55 -2.89 -3.79
CA MET A 262 -25.23 -2.64 -5.19
C MET A 262 -24.00 -1.73 -5.28
N THR A 263 -22.96 -2.17 -5.99
CA THR A 263 -21.80 -1.32 -6.30
C THR A 263 -22.04 -0.57 -7.61
N TRP A 264 -21.30 0.51 -7.85
CA TRP A 264 -21.38 1.24 -9.12
C TRP A 264 -21.00 0.36 -10.32
N GLU A 265 -20.03 -0.56 -10.16
CA GLU A 265 -19.65 -1.50 -11.23
C GLU A 265 -20.80 -2.46 -11.57
N ALA A 266 -21.48 -2.97 -10.53
CA ALA A 266 -22.62 -3.87 -10.71
C ALA A 266 -23.82 -3.10 -11.31
N LEU A 267 -24.07 -1.88 -10.85
CA LEU A 267 -25.10 -1.00 -11.39
C LEU A 267 -24.87 -0.71 -12.87
N ALA A 268 -23.62 -0.42 -13.28
CA ALA A 268 -23.26 -0.15 -14.68
C ALA A 268 -23.71 -1.29 -15.61
N GLY A 269 -23.38 -2.53 -15.25
CA GLY A 269 -23.74 -3.70 -16.04
C GLY A 269 -25.23 -4.07 -15.95
N TRP A 270 -25.83 -3.92 -14.76
CA TRP A 270 -27.23 -4.26 -14.52
C TRP A 270 -28.20 -3.27 -15.18
N LEU A 271 -27.89 -1.98 -15.23
CA LEU A 271 -28.78 -0.98 -15.82
C LEU A 271 -28.97 -1.18 -17.34
N GLN A 272 -27.98 -1.75 -18.03
CA GLN A 272 -27.95 -1.89 -19.50
C GLN A 272 -28.22 -0.58 -20.25
N GLY A 273 -27.73 0.52 -19.68
CA GLY A 273 -27.86 1.89 -20.19
C GLY A 273 -26.77 2.79 -19.59
N PRO A 274 -26.71 4.07 -19.98
CA PRO A 274 -25.70 4.98 -19.46
C PRO A 274 -25.86 5.22 -17.96
N LEU A 275 -24.73 5.32 -17.26
CA LEU A 275 -24.65 5.93 -15.93
C LEU A 275 -24.64 7.45 -16.10
N ASP A 276 -25.82 8.03 -16.24
CA ASP A 276 -26.02 9.48 -16.29
C ASP A 276 -26.05 10.10 -14.88
N ALA A 277 -26.25 11.42 -14.80
CA ALA A 277 -26.30 12.15 -13.54
C ALA A 277 -27.22 11.48 -12.50
N ALA A 278 -28.47 11.17 -12.85
CA ALA A 278 -29.43 10.59 -11.92
C ALA A 278 -29.01 9.21 -11.39
N ALA A 279 -28.45 8.36 -12.25
CA ALA A 279 -27.95 7.05 -11.83
C ALA A 279 -26.72 7.16 -10.92
N TRP A 280 -25.80 8.09 -11.21
CA TRP A 280 -24.67 8.37 -10.33
C TRP A 280 -25.09 8.92 -8.98
N GLU A 281 -26.00 9.89 -8.97
CA GLU A 281 -26.54 10.49 -7.74
C GLU A 281 -27.22 9.47 -6.83
N ALA A 282 -27.88 8.47 -7.41
CA ALA A 282 -28.48 7.38 -6.64
C ALA A 282 -27.44 6.47 -5.98
N VAL A 283 -26.27 6.24 -6.60
CA VAL A 283 -25.27 5.30 -6.07
C VAL A 283 -24.19 5.98 -5.20
N ILE A 284 -23.89 7.27 -5.42
CA ILE A 284 -22.90 8.04 -4.65
C ILE A 284 -23.02 7.85 -3.12
N PRO A 285 -24.22 7.89 -2.50
CA PRO A 285 -24.37 7.74 -1.05
C PRO A 285 -23.86 6.40 -0.49
N SER A 286 -23.84 5.33 -1.28
CA SER A 286 -23.36 4.00 -0.86
C SER A 286 -21.91 3.72 -1.26
N MET A 287 -21.29 4.61 -2.04
CA MET A 287 -19.92 4.46 -2.51
C MET A 287 -18.92 4.71 -1.39
N GLY A 288 -18.00 3.76 -1.20
CA GLY A 288 -16.82 4.00 -0.38
C GLY A 288 -15.88 5.00 -1.03
N VAL A 289 -15.04 5.64 -0.24
CA VAL A 289 -14.15 6.74 -0.69
C VAL A 289 -13.25 6.36 -1.86
N MET A 290 -12.71 5.15 -1.88
CA MET A 290 -11.91 4.67 -3.00
C MET A 290 -12.70 4.57 -4.31
N ALA A 291 -14.00 4.30 -4.24
CA ALA A 291 -14.86 4.31 -5.42
C ALA A 291 -15.18 5.75 -5.85
N LEU A 292 -15.38 6.68 -4.90
CA LEU A 292 -15.58 8.10 -5.20
C LEU A 292 -14.36 8.69 -5.92
N LEU A 293 -13.15 8.53 -5.34
CA LEU A 293 -11.90 9.04 -5.93
C LEU A 293 -11.64 8.56 -7.37
N ARG A 294 -12.05 7.33 -7.69
CA ARG A 294 -11.86 6.75 -9.03
C ARG A 294 -12.84 7.24 -10.09
N ASN A 295 -13.95 7.85 -9.66
CA ASN A 295 -15.06 8.21 -10.54
C ASN A 295 -15.32 9.71 -10.60
N LEU A 296 -14.48 10.57 -10.00
CA LEU A 296 -14.65 12.02 -10.02
C LEU A 296 -14.82 12.59 -11.44
N ARG A 297 -13.98 12.13 -12.39
CA ARG A 297 -14.10 12.49 -13.80
C ARG A 297 -15.43 12.05 -14.40
N ASN A 298 -15.88 10.84 -14.07
CA ASN A 298 -17.15 10.31 -14.57
C ASN A 298 -18.35 11.10 -14.01
N PHE A 299 -18.25 11.60 -12.77
CA PHE A 299 -19.29 12.46 -12.19
C PHE A 299 -19.39 13.79 -12.92
N ASP A 300 -18.26 14.38 -13.29
CA ASP A 300 -18.24 15.63 -14.06
C ASP A 300 -18.74 15.41 -15.49
N GLU A 301 -18.29 14.37 -16.17
CA GLU A 301 -18.74 14.02 -17.54
C GLU A 301 -20.24 13.69 -17.59
N ALA A 302 -20.79 13.08 -16.54
CA ALA A 302 -22.21 12.77 -16.44
C ALA A 302 -23.07 13.98 -16.03
N GLY A 303 -22.47 15.09 -15.58
CA GLY A 303 -23.18 16.28 -15.14
C GLY A 303 -23.89 16.14 -13.78
N VAL A 304 -23.28 15.43 -12.82
CA VAL A 304 -23.81 15.27 -11.45
C VAL A 304 -23.98 16.64 -10.77
N SER A 305 -25.11 16.86 -10.09
CA SER A 305 -25.47 18.10 -9.40
C SER A 305 -24.47 18.51 -8.30
N ASP A 306 -24.43 19.81 -8.00
CA ASP A 306 -23.55 20.38 -6.97
C ASP A 306 -23.82 19.83 -5.57
N GLU A 307 -25.07 19.49 -5.26
CA GLU A 307 -25.41 18.86 -4.00
C GLU A 307 -24.81 17.45 -3.87
N ALA A 308 -24.95 16.62 -4.91
CA ALA A 308 -24.40 15.27 -4.91
C ALA A 308 -22.87 15.26 -4.88
N ALA A 309 -22.24 16.18 -5.60
CA ALA A 309 -20.80 16.34 -5.54
C ALA A 309 -20.29 16.91 -4.22
N ALA A 310 -21.01 17.85 -3.60
CA ALA A 310 -20.69 18.35 -2.27
C ALA A 310 -20.71 17.21 -1.24
N ARG A 311 -21.67 16.28 -1.34
CA ARG A 311 -21.70 15.06 -0.52
C ARG A 311 -20.49 14.16 -0.77
N ALA A 312 -20.15 13.90 -2.03
CA ALA A 312 -18.95 13.12 -2.36
C ALA A 312 -17.66 13.78 -1.84
N ALA A 313 -17.54 15.09 -2.01
CA ALA A 313 -16.43 15.90 -1.54
C ALA A 313 -16.29 15.89 -0.01
N ALA A 314 -17.41 16.00 0.72
CA ALA A 314 -17.44 15.90 2.17
C ALA A 314 -16.92 14.55 2.65
N THR A 315 -17.35 13.44 2.04
CA THR A 315 -16.85 12.10 2.38
C THR A 315 -15.36 11.93 2.05
N ILE A 316 -14.88 12.50 0.94
CA ILE A 316 -13.46 12.42 0.55
C ILE A 316 -12.56 13.20 1.50
N SER A 317 -13.03 14.35 1.98
CA SER A 317 -12.27 15.26 2.85
C SER A 317 -12.48 15.02 4.35
N ASP A 318 -13.33 14.06 4.72
CA ASP A 318 -13.61 13.74 6.12
C ASP A 318 -12.35 13.16 6.83
N PRO A 319 -11.87 13.77 7.93
CA PRO A 319 -10.64 13.36 8.61
C PRO A 319 -10.72 11.94 9.19
N GLU A 320 -11.87 11.50 9.69
CA GLU A 320 -12.03 10.14 10.23
C GLU A 320 -11.89 9.10 9.12
N THR A 321 -12.53 9.37 7.98
CA THR A 321 -12.47 8.53 6.80
C THR A 321 -11.07 8.49 6.18
N VAL A 322 -10.38 9.63 6.13
CA VAL A 322 -8.98 9.70 5.67
C VAL A 322 -8.06 8.91 6.61
N ALA A 323 -8.19 9.07 7.93
CA ALA A 323 -7.40 8.34 8.92
C ALA A 323 -7.64 6.82 8.86
N ALA A 324 -8.88 6.40 8.60
CA ALA A 324 -9.22 5.00 8.39
C ALA A 324 -8.64 4.43 7.09
N SER A 325 -8.40 5.27 6.07
CA SER A 325 -8.00 4.82 4.73
C SER A 325 -6.50 4.57 4.55
N ARG A 326 -5.61 5.10 5.43
CA ARG A 326 -4.15 4.81 5.59
C ARG A 326 -3.21 4.77 4.35
N GLN A 327 -3.72 4.99 3.14
CA GLN A 327 -2.95 4.97 1.87
C GLN A 327 -3.30 6.15 0.96
N PHE A 328 -3.77 7.23 1.56
CA PHE A 328 -4.51 8.27 0.87
C PHE A 328 -3.69 9.29 0.05
N PRO A 329 -2.43 9.65 0.38
CA PRO A 329 -1.76 10.79 -0.28
C PRO A 329 -1.66 10.63 -1.80
N PHE A 330 -1.25 9.44 -2.25
CA PHE A 330 -1.11 9.15 -3.68
C PHE A 330 -2.46 9.01 -4.38
N ARG A 331 -3.50 8.54 -3.69
CA ARG A 331 -4.82 8.37 -4.29
C ARG A 331 -5.50 9.72 -4.51
N CYS A 332 -5.30 10.68 -3.60
CA CYS A 332 -5.68 12.08 -3.82
C CYS A 332 -4.96 12.68 -5.01
N LEU A 333 -3.63 12.48 -5.12
CA LEU A 333 -2.87 12.98 -6.26
C LEU A 333 -3.36 12.38 -7.59
N ALA A 334 -3.52 11.06 -7.67
CA ALA A 334 -4.04 10.41 -8.87
C ALA A 334 -5.42 10.97 -9.24
N ALA A 335 -6.32 11.09 -8.26
CA ALA A 335 -7.64 11.65 -8.49
C ALA A 335 -7.58 13.09 -9.01
N TYR A 336 -6.70 13.93 -8.46
CA TYR A 336 -6.48 15.30 -8.90
C TYR A 336 -5.98 15.38 -10.36
N GLN A 337 -5.00 14.54 -10.72
CA GLN A 337 -4.48 14.46 -12.10
C GLN A 337 -5.56 14.00 -13.10
N HIS A 338 -6.45 13.10 -12.68
CA HIS A 338 -7.50 12.53 -13.54
C HIS A 338 -8.78 13.39 -13.63
N ALA A 339 -9.05 14.22 -12.63
CA ALA A 339 -10.25 15.06 -12.54
C ALA A 339 -9.86 16.51 -12.20
N PRO A 340 -9.33 17.29 -13.17
CA PRO A 340 -8.79 18.63 -12.95
C PRO A 340 -9.87 19.71 -12.68
N SER A 341 -11.12 19.31 -12.44
CA SER A 341 -12.19 20.22 -12.08
C SER A 341 -11.88 20.93 -10.75
N LEU A 342 -12.12 22.24 -10.71
CA LEU A 342 -11.96 23.05 -9.50
C LEU A 342 -12.84 22.55 -8.34
N ARG A 343 -13.94 21.88 -8.67
CA ARG A 343 -14.88 21.25 -7.73
C ARG A 343 -14.20 20.28 -6.77
N TRP A 344 -13.22 19.52 -7.25
CA TRP A 344 -12.55 18.48 -6.47
C TRP A 344 -11.22 18.93 -5.90
N SER A 345 -10.64 20.00 -6.44
CA SER A 345 -9.29 20.48 -6.07
C SER A 345 -9.17 20.76 -4.57
N TYR A 346 -10.11 21.51 -3.99
CA TYR A 346 -10.07 21.84 -2.56
C TYR A 346 -10.33 20.63 -1.65
N PRO A 347 -11.37 19.80 -1.87
CA PRO A 347 -11.57 18.56 -1.09
C PRO A 347 -10.38 17.60 -1.15
N LEU A 348 -9.74 17.45 -2.31
CA LEU A 348 -8.57 16.59 -2.46
C LEU A 348 -7.35 17.16 -1.73
N GLU A 349 -7.17 18.49 -1.72
CA GLU A 349 -6.14 19.16 -0.92
C GLU A 349 -6.38 18.98 0.58
N GLN A 350 -7.63 19.12 1.06
CA GLN A 350 -7.98 18.87 2.46
C GLN A 350 -7.70 17.41 2.86
N ALA A 351 -8.12 16.46 2.03
CA ALA A 351 -7.87 15.03 2.26
C ALA A 351 -6.36 14.72 2.29
N LEU A 352 -5.57 15.34 1.41
CA LEU A 352 -4.12 15.23 1.42
C LEU A 352 -3.53 15.82 2.71
N GLY A 353 -3.96 17.02 3.13
CA GLY A 353 -3.56 17.63 4.39
C GLY A 353 -3.86 16.76 5.62
N HIS A 354 -5.06 16.16 5.69
CA HIS A 354 -5.43 15.23 6.75
C HIS A 354 -4.55 13.97 6.74
N SER A 355 -4.25 13.41 5.57
CA SER A 355 -3.37 12.25 5.46
C SER A 355 -1.95 12.56 5.93
N LEU A 356 -1.48 13.79 5.69
CA LEU A 356 -0.16 14.27 6.08
C LEU A 356 -0.09 14.74 7.54
N ALA A 357 -1.19 14.73 8.29
CA ALA A 357 -1.19 15.12 9.70
C ALA A 357 -0.29 14.23 10.58
N ASN A 358 -0.02 12.99 10.15
CA ASN A 358 0.89 12.05 10.80
C ASN A 358 2.37 12.34 10.52
N VAL A 359 2.70 13.22 9.57
CA VAL A 359 4.07 13.64 9.31
C VAL A 359 4.54 14.46 10.51
N PRO A 360 5.60 14.03 11.22
CA PRO A 360 6.07 14.72 12.41
C PRO A 360 6.62 16.10 12.05
N ALA A 361 6.45 17.05 12.96
CA ALA A 361 7.16 18.32 12.85
C ALA A 361 8.65 18.07 13.03
N LEU A 362 9.46 18.55 12.09
CA LEU A 362 10.91 18.40 12.11
C LEU A 362 11.54 19.72 12.57
N PRO A 363 12.14 19.80 13.76
CA PRO A 363 12.79 21.04 14.23
C PRO A 363 14.10 21.29 13.46
N GLY A 364 14.60 22.53 13.51
CA GLY A 364 15.85 22.88 12.83
C GLY A 364 15.72 22.93 11.30
N ARG A 365 16.87 22.94 10.63
CA ARG A 365 16.99 23.14 9.18
C ARG A 365 17.18 21.82 8.44
N THR A 366 16.29 21.55 7.49
CA THR A 366 16.23 20.27 6.76
C THR A 366 16.49 20.47 5.27
N LEU A 367 17.45 19.73 4.70
CA LEU A 367 17.59 19.64 3.25
C LEU A 367 16.75 18.48 2.72
N VAL A 368 15.81 18.74 1.80
CA VAL A 368 14.98 17.72 1.16
C VAL A 368 15.32 17.64 -0.32
N LEU A 369 16.00 16.57 -0.73
CA LEU A 369 16.38 16.28 -2.11
C LEU A 369 15.40 15.27 -2.72
N VAL A 370 14.71 15.67 -3.78
CA VAL A 370 13.73 14.85 -4.50
C VAL A 370 14.28 14.46 -5.87
N ASP A 371 14.43 13.16 -6.09
CA ASP A 371 14.94 12.61 -7.35
C ASP A 371 13.89 12.73 -8.46
N ARG A 372 14.32 13.30 -9.59
CA ARG A 372 13.54 13.54 -10.80
C ARG A 372 14.23 12.98 -12.05
N SER A 373 15.14 12.02 -11.84
CA SER A 373 15.83 11.28 -12.90
C SER A 373 14.89 10.39 -13.72
N GLY A 374 15.35 9.97 -14.90
CA GLY A 374 14.61 9.18 -15.87
C GLY A 374 14.04 7.88 -15.29
N SER A 375 14.77 7.21 -14.41
CA SER A 375 14.34 5.97 -13.75
C SER A 375 13.17 6.18 -12.77
N MET A 376 12.99 7.41 -12.27
CA MET A 376 11.87 7.79 -11.40
C MET A 376 10.55 7.92 -12.18
N TRP A 377 10.60 8.14 -13.50
CA TRP A 377 9.42 8.28 -14.36
C TRP A 377 8.79 6.95 -14.76
N ALA A 378 9.43 5.82 -14.43
CA ALA A 378 8.83 4.51 -14.63
C ALA A 378 7.53 4.39 -13.79
N PRO A 379 6.43 3.89 -14.37
CA PRO A 379 5.15 3.79 -13.70
C PRO A 379 5.22 2.83 -12.50
N LEU A 380 4.47 3.14 -11.44
CA LEU A 380 4.38 2.29 -10.25
C LEU A 380 3.59 0.99 -10.50
N SER A 381 2.81 0.94 -11.57
CA SER A 381 2.19 -0.28 -12.11
C SER A 381 1.71 -0.08 -13.53
N GLN A 382 1.52 -1.18 -14.29
CA GLN A 382 0.96 -1.13 -15.65
C GLN A 382 -0.41 -0.42 -15.75
N ARG A 383 -1.13 -0.30 -14.62
CA ARG A 383 -2.46 0.33 -14.53
C ARG A 383 -2.46 1.68 -13.81
N SER A 384 -1.30 2.21 -13.41
CA SER A 384 -1.20 3.48 -12.70
C SER A 384 -0.51 4.52 -13.58
N GLN A 385 -1.12 5.71 -13.65
CA GLN A 385 -0.46 6.89 -14.23
C GLN A 385 0.55 7.54 -13.27
N LEU A 386 0.56 7.13 -11.99
CA LEU A 386 1.55 7.61 -11.03
C LEU A 386 2.88 6.90 -11.24
N ASN A 387 3.93 7.70 -11.32
CA ASN A 387 5.32 7.25 -11.36
C ASN A 387 6.00 7.48 -10.00
N ARG A 388 7.24 6.99 -9.83
CA ARG A 388 8.00 7.18 -8.58
C ARG A 388 8.32 8.64 -8.34
N ALA A 389 8.53 9.43 -9.39
CA ALA A 389 8.86 10.83 -9.30
C ALA A 389 7.71 11.63 -8.65
N ASP A 390 6.46 11.37 -9.03
CA ASP A 390 5.26 11.98 -8.43
C ASP A 390 5.14 11.62 -6.96
N ALA A 391 5.40 10.35 -6.63
CA ALA A 391 5.38 9.87 -5.27
C ALA A 391 6.46 10.56 -4.41
N ALA A 392 7.66 10.70 -4.97
CA ALA A 392 8.78 11.42 -4.35
C ALA A 392 8.47 12.90 -4.14
N ALA A 393 7.82 13.55 -5.11
CA ALA A 393 7.48 14.97 -5.04
C ALA A 393 6.40 15.26 -3.97
N VAL A 394 5.36 14.41 -3.85
CA VAL A 394 4.35 14.53 -2.78
C VAL A 394 5.02 14.40 -1.42
N PHE A 395 5.85 13.37 -1.27
CA PHE A 395 6.53 13.11 -0.02
C PHE A 395 7.50 14.23 0.36
N GLY A 396 8.36 14.66 -0.57
CA GLY A 396 9.33 15.71 -0.33
C GLY A 396 8.67 17.04 0.02
N THR A 397 7.61 17.41 -0.71
CA THR A 397 6.81 18.62 -0.43
C THR A 397 6.15 18.55 0.94
N ALA A 398 5.54 17.42 1.29
CA ALA A 398 4.89 17.24 2.58
C ALA A 398 5.86 17.39 3.75
N VAL A 399 7.06 16.80 3.65
CA VAL A 399 8.09 16.94 4.68
C VAL A 399 8.59 18.38 4.76
N ALA A 400 8.87 19.02 3.63
CA ALA A 400 9.34 20.40 3.59
C ALA A 400 8.33 21.38 4.21
N MET A 401 7.03 21.15 4.03
CA MET A 401 5.97 21.96 4.64
C MET A 401 5.79 21.73 6.15
N ARG A 402 6.25 20.59 6.68
CA ARG A 402 6.14 20.23 8.11
C ARG A 402 7.42 20.50 8.90
N ALA A 403 8.54 20.69 8.21
CA ALA A 403 9.78 21.13 8.81
C ALA A 403 9.69 22.59 9.27
N ALA A 404 10.40 22.92 10.35
CA ALA A 404 10.49 24.28 10.87
C ALA A 404 11.18 25.21 9.86
N ASP A 405 12.24 24.71 9.22
CA ASP A 405 12.95 25.35 8.12
C ASP A 405 13.42 24.25 7.15
N ALA A 406 13.05 24.35 5.87
CA ALA A 406 13.49 23.37 4.88
C ALA A 406 13.82 23.98 3.52
N ASP A 407 14.92 23.47 2.96
CA ASP A 407 15.29 23.69 1.56
C ASP A 407 14.78 22.50 0.75
N LEU A 408 13.75 22.72 -0.06
CA LEU A 408 13.23 21.73 -0.99
C LEU A 408 13.95 21.86 -2.34
N VAL A 409 14.53 20.77 -2.80
CA VAL A 409 15.36 20.73 -4.00
C VAL A 409 14.95 19.55 -4.87
N GLU A 410 14.81 19.77 -6.16
CA GLU A 410 14.73 18.71 -7.15
C GLU A 410 16.12 18.40 -7.73
N PHE A 411 16.39 17.13 -8.05
CA PHE A 411 17.65 16.76 -8.67
C PHE A 411 17.52 15.65 -9.72
N GLY A 412 18.46 15.64 -10.67
CA GLY A 412 18.68 14.63 -11.69
C GLY A 412 20.07 14.83 -12.27
N THR A 413 20.20 15.17 -13.56
CA THR A 413 21.49 15.63 -14.14
C THR A 413 21.92 16.97 -13.55
N THR A 414 20.94 17.83 -13.29
CA THR A 414 21.10 19.13 -12.62
C THR A 414 20.30 19.14 -11.34
N SER A 415 20.46 20.16 -10.49
CA SER A 415 19.63 20.34 -9.30
C SER A 415 19.22 21.80 -9.13
N ALA A 416 18.00 22.01 -8.64
CA ALA A 416 17.43 23.34 -8.47
C ALA A 416 16.51 23.42 -7.23
N PRO A 417 16.48 24.55 -6.52
CA PRO A 417 15.49 24.78 -5.46
C PRO A 417 14.07 24.79 -6.04
N VAL A 418 13.14 24.15 -5.35
CA VAL A 418 11.71 24.22 -5.65
C VAL A 418 11.07 25.19 -4.67
N PRO A 419 10.70 26.42 -5.09
CA PRO A 419 10.13 27.40 -4.17
C PRO A 419 8.77 26.93 -3.69
N TYR A 420 8.50 27.13 -2.40
CA TYR A 420 7.21 26.89 -1.78
C TYR A 420 6.97 27.88 -0.64
N ARG A 421 5.72 28.01 -0.18
CA ARG A 421 5.35 28.79 1.00
C ARG A 421 4.72 27.90 2.07
N ALA A 422 4.92 28.23 3.34
CA ALA A 422 4.22 27.57 4.43
C ALA A 422 2.70 27.72 4.23
N GLY A 423 1.96 26.60 4.31
CA GLY A 423 0.51 26.57 4.08
C GLY A 423 0.07 26.65 2.62
N GLU A 424 1.00 26.62 1.66
CA GLU A 424 0.65 26.50 0.24
C GLU A 424 0.08 25.11 -0.07
N SER A 425 -0.76 25.02 -1.10
CA SER A 425 -1.29 23.74 -1.59
C SER A 425 -0.15 22.83 -2.07
N VAL A 426 -0.08 21.61 -1.53
CA VAL A 426 0.89 20.59 -1.96
C VAL A 426 0.72 20.35 -3.45
N LEU A 427 -0.52 20.21 -3.93
CA LEU A 427 -0.83 19.96 -5.33
C LEU A 427 -0.30 21.06 -6.28
N LYS A 428 -0.26 22.33 -5.83
CA LYS A 428 0.34 23.43 -6.61
C LYS A 428 1.86 23.36 -6.67
N VAL A 429 2.51 22.98 -5.57
CA VAL A 429 3.97 22.83 -5.52
C VAL A 429 4.43 21.67 -6.41
N LEU A 430 3.64 20.59 -6.50
CA LEU A 430 3.95 19.46 -7.39
C LEU A 430 4.10 19.86 -8.86
N GLY A 431 3.34 20.85 -9.33
CA GLY A 431 3.46 21.38 -10.69
C GLY A 431 4.77 22.12 -10.99
N ARG A 432 5.63 22.32 -9.99
CA ARG A 432 6.94 22.98 -10.12
C ARG A 432 8.10 22.02 -10.29
N PHE A 433 7.86 20.71 -10.19
CA PHE A 433 8.90 19.70 -10.40
C PHE A 433 9.02 19.33 -11.88
N HIS A 434 10.24 19.13 -12.34
CA HIS A 434 10.58 18.87 -13.73
C HIS A 434 11.15 17.46 -13.90
N SER A 435 11.39 17.04 -15.16
CA SER A 435 12.17 15.85 -15.47
C SER A 435 13.61 16.27 -15.74
N LEU A 436 14.57 15.67 -15.03
CA LEU A 436 15.95 16.14 -15.00
C LEU A 436 16.96 15.15 -15.60
N GLY A 437 16.52 14.05 -16.21
CA GLY A 437 17.41 13.14 -16.96
C GLY A 437 18.22 12.18 -16.09
N GLY A 438 19.55 12.29 -16.05
CA GLY A 438 20.43 11.44 -15.22
C GLY A 438 20.22 11.57 -13.71
N THR A 439 21.10 10.94 -12.92
CA THR A 439 20.94 10.82 -11.46
C THR A 439 22.24 11.21 -10.73
N ASP A 440 22.57 12.50 -10.68
CA ASP A 440 23.76 13.01 -10.01
C ASP A 440 23.49 13.39 -8.54
N THR A 441 23.24 12.37 -7.73
CA THR A 441 22.90 12.54 -6.31
C THR A 441 24.05 13.18 -5.53
N THR A 442 25.31 12.84 -5.85
CA THR A 442 26.49 13.34 -5.14
C THR A 442 26.67 14.84 -5.36
N GLU A 443 26.56 15.33 -6.60
CA GLU A 443 26.64 16.77 -6.86
C GLU A 443 25.47 17.53 -6.24
N ALA A 444 24.25 16.99 -6.28
CA ALA A 444 23.09 17.63 -5.67
C ALA A 444 23.30 17.86 -4.15
N VAL A 445 23.83 16.87 -3.43
CA VAL A 445 24.15 17.03 -2.00
C VAL A 445 25.21 18.11 -1.80
N ARG A 446 26.29 18.11 -2.59
CA ARG A 446 27.38 19.10 -2.46
C ARG A 446 26.91 20.52 -2.77
N ALA A 447 26.08 20.66 -3.80
CA ALA A 447 25.56 21.93 -4.28
C ALA A 447 24.62 22.57 -3.26
N HIS A 448 23.83 21.79 -2.52
CA HIS A 448 22.75 22.32 -1.67
C HIS A 448 22.97 22.16 -0.17
N TYR A 449 23.87 21.28 0.29
CA TYR A 449 24.17 21.19 1.72
C TYR A 449 24.87 22.46 2.22
N ARG A 450 24.25 23.16 3.17
CA ARG A 450 24.69 24.46 3.70
C ARG A 450 24.51 24.52 5.22
N GLY A 451 25.06 23.53 5.92
CA GLY A 451 24.99 23.44 7.38
C GLY A 451 23.62 23.03 7.91
N HIS A 452 22.86 22.26 7.13
CA HIS A 452 21.58 21.69 7.56
C HIS A 452 21.78 20.72 8.73
N ASP A 453 20.80 20.67 9.62
CA ASP A 453 20.75 19.74 10.76
C ASP A 453 20.47 18.32 10.30
N ARG A 454 19.88 18.14 9.11
CA ARG A 454 19.60 16.84 8.50
C ARG A 454 19.46 16.92 6.99
N VAL A 455 19.66 15.78 6.32
CA VAL A 455 19.44 15.63 4.87
C VAL A 455 18.49 14.47 4.61
N LEU A 456 17.44 14.70 3.82
CA LEU A 456 16.56 13.68 3.26
C LEU A 456 16.82 13.54 1.76
N ILE A 457 17.00 12.31 1.27
CA ILE A 457 17.16 11.99 -0.15
C ILE A 457 16.08 11.00 -0.55
N VAL A 458 15.21 11.37 -1.48
CA VAL A 458 14.07 10.55 -1.92
C VAL A 458 14.34 10.08 -3.34
N THR A 459 14.69 8.80 -3.53
CA THR A 459 15.33 8.29 -4.76
C THR A 459 15.09 6.79 -4.97
N ASP A 460 15.46 6.26 -6.14
CA ASP A 460 15.63 4.82 -6.37
C ASP A 460 17.05 4.31 -6.06
N GLU A 461 17.93 5.20 -5.60
CA GLU A 461 19.34 4.97 -5.26
C GLU A 461 20.24 4.58 -6.45
N GLN A 462 19.81 4.79 -7.69
CA GLN A 462 20.64 4.50 -8.87
C GLN A 462 21.48 5.72 -9.27
N ALA A 463 22.31 6.17 -8.34
CA ALA A 463 23.22 7.30 -8.55
C ALA A 463 24.27 7.01 -9.64
N ALA A 464 24.56 8.00 -10.46
CA ALA A 464 25.63 7.97 -11.46
C ALA A 464 27.02 7.98 -10.81
N TYR A 465 28.04 7.66 -11.59
CA TYR A 465 29.43 7.83 -11.17
C TYR A 465 29.74 9.28 -10.79
N SER A 466 30.38 9.46 -9.64
CA SER A 466 30.96 10.73 -9.20
C SER A 466 32.35 10.49 -8.65
N HIS A 467 33.32 11.34 -9.04
CA HIS A 467 34.69 11.27 -8.52
C HIS A 467 34.78 11.68 -7.04
N TYR A 468 33.73 12.30 -6.49
CA TYR A 468 33.64 12.63 -5.05
C TYR A 468 33.15 11.46 -4.19
N GLY A 469 32.79 10.32 -4.78
CA GLY A 469 32.35 9.13 -4.08
C GLY A 469 30.85 9.12 -3.78
N ASP A 470 30.46 8.45 -2.69
CA ASP A 470 29.05 8.28 -2.35
C ASP A 470 28.38 9.60 -1.89
N PRO A 471 27.07 9.76 -2.13
CA PRO A 471 26.38 11.01 -1.82
C PRO A 471 26.37 11.35 -0.33
N THR A 472 26.35 10.33 0.54
CA THR A 472 26.20 10.55 1.98
C THR A 472 27.50 10.92 2.69
N ALA A 473 28.64 10.59 2.07
CA ALA A 473 29.96 11.02 2.51
C ALA A 473 30.19 12.53 2.32
N GLN A 474 29.38 13.19 1.49
CA GLN A 474 29.44 14.65 1.28
C GLN A 474 28.86 15.45 2.45
N VAL A 475 28.17 14.78 3.37
CA VAL A 475 27.59 15.37 4.58
C VAL A 475 28.47 14.99 5.78
N PRO A 476 28.74 15.90 6.74
CA PRO A 476 29.48 15.57 7.96
C PRO A 476 28.92 14.33 8.68
N ALA A 477 29.79 13.51 9.26
CA ALA A 477 29.38 12.24 9.89
C ALA A 477 28.44 12.42 11.09
N HIS A 478 28.47 13.58 11.76
CA HIS A 478 27.59 13.89 12.89
C HIS A 478 26.17 14.34 12.47
N VAL A 479 25.97 14.66 11.18
CA VAL A 479 24.67 15.10 10.64
C VAL A 479 23.94 13.88 10.06
N PRO A 480 22.68 13.63 10.48
CA PRO A 480 21.86 12.54 9.94
C PRO A 480 21.51 12.71 8.47
N VAL A 481 21.67 11.62 7.70
CA VAL A 481 21.22 11.49 6.32
C VAL A 481 20.25 10.32 6.21
N TYR A 482 19.07 10.62 5.69
CA TYR A 482 17.97 9.70 5.53
C TYR A 482 17.70 9.48 4.04
N THR A 483 17.91 8.24 3.56
CA THR A 483 17.58 7.86 2.18
C THR A 483 16.24 7.14 2.16
N TRP A 484 15.30 7.60 1.35
CA TRP A 484 14.05 6.92 1.05
C TRP A 484 14.17 6.20 -0.28
N ASN A 485 14.20 4.86 -0.23
CA ASN A 485 14.28 4.03 -1.41
C ASN A 485 12.87 3.71 -1.96
N LEU A 486 12.67 3.99 -3.25
CA LEU A 486 11.38 3.80 -3.95
C LEU A 486 11.35 2.61 -4.92
N ALA A 487 12.43 1.84 -5.07
CA ALA A 487 12.55 0.82 -6.10
C ALA A 487 13.01 -0.57 -5.62
N GLY A 488 13.62 -0.69 -4.45
CA GLY A 488 14.10 -1.95 -3.89
C GLY A 488 15.19 -2.62 -4.73
N TYR A 489 15.99 -1.83 -5.46
CA TYR A 489 17.14 -2.35 -6.20
C TYR A 489 18.18 -2.94 -5.26
N ARG A 490 18.85 -3.99 -5.72
CA ARG A 490 19.87 -4.71 -4.95
C ARG A 490 21.00 -3.80 -4.44
N PRO A 491 21.65 -2.98 -5.28
CA PRO A 491 22.58 -1.96 -4.81
C PRO A 491 21.84 -0.73 -4.24
N GLY A 492 22.29 -0.24 -3.08
CA GLY A 492 22.00 1.11 -2.59
C GLY A 492 23.15 2.07 -2.89
N HIS A 493 22.90 3.38 -2.88
CA HIS A 493 23.90 4.40 -3.27
C HIS A 493 24.91 4.73 -2.16
N ALA A 494 24.66 4.25 -0.95
CA ALA A 494 25.45 4.58 0.23
C ALA A 494 25.24 3.59 1.39
N PRO A 495 26.22 3.44 2.29
CA PRO A 495 26.08 2.64 3.50
C PRO A 495 24.89 3.07 4.39
N SER A 496 24.17 2.10 4.95
CA SER A 496 23.08 2.31 5.90
C SER A 496 23.21 1.38 7.11
N GLY A 497 22.59 1.76 8.23
CA GLY A 497 22.37 0.89 9.38
C GLY A 497 23.23 1.20 10.58
N THR A 498 24.18 2.13 10.47
CA THR A 498 25.05 2.53 11.58
C THR A 498 25.32 4.03 11.57
N GLY A 499 25.50 4.61 12.75
CA GLY A 499 25.76 6.04 12.89
C GLY A 499 24.57 6.88 12.45
N ASN A 500 24.83 7.85 11.57
CA ASN A 500 23.87 8.86 11.10
C ASN A 500 23.48 8.65 9.64
N ARG A 501 23.45 7.39 9.18
CA ARG A 501 23.13 7.01 7.80
C ARG A 501 22.07 5.93 7.83
N HIS A 502 20.88 6.26 7.34
CA HIS A 502 19.72 5.40 7.44
C HIS A 502 18.94 5.36 6.13
N THR A 503 18.59 4.15 5.70
CA THR A 503 17.72 3.90 4.55
C THR A 503 16.36 3.38 4.99
N PHE A 504 15.30 3.93 4.41
CA PHE A 504 13.92 3.48 4.56
C PHE A 504 13.37 3.00 3.22
N GLY A 505 12.34 2.17 3.27
CA GLY A 505 11.66 1.67 2.08
C GLY A 505 10.18 2.03 2.07
N GLY A 506 9.68 2.37 0.89
CA GLY A 506 8.26 2.63 0.64
C GLY A 506 7.75 3.96 1.23
N LEU A 507 6.73 4.54 0.62
CA LEU A 507 6.19 5.85 1.01
C LEU A 507 4.90 5.72 1.83
N THR A 508 4.88 4.83 2.81
CA THR A 508 3.70 4.64 3.67
C THR A 508 3.74 5.58 4.88
N ASP A 509 2.58 5.86 5.46
CA ASP A 509 2.42 6.71 6.65
C ASP A 509 3.33 6.26 7.82
N ALA A 510 3.60 4.95 7.91
CA ALA A 510 4.47 4.36 8.92
C ALA A 510 5.93 4.85 8.83
N ALA A 511 6.41 5.11 7.61
CA ALA A 511 7.79 5.49 7.40
C ALA A 511 8.07 6.91 7.93
N PHE A 512 7.09 7.82 7.91
CA PHE A 512 7.22 9.16 8.53
C PHE A 512 7.45 9.12 10.04
N ARG A 513 6.93 8.12 10.75
CA ARG A 513 7.05 8.01 12.21
C ARG A 513 8.44 7.59 12.69
N MET A 514 9.29 7.12 11.78
CA MET A 514 10.63 6.61 12.11
C MET A 514 11.68 7.70 12.26
N VAL A 515 11.51 8.85 11.59
CA VAL A 515 12.48 9.96 11.61
C VAL A 515 12.68 10.52 13.03
N PRO A 516 11.63 10.88 13.79
CA PRO A 516 11.81 11.43 15.14
C PRO A 516 12.38 10.42 16.15
N LEU A 517 12.13 9.11 15.94
CA LEU A 517 12.67 8.07 16.80
C LEU A 517 14.19 7.97 16.67
N LEU A 518 14.69 8.03 15.43
CA LEU A 518 16.12 7.99 15.14
C LEU A 518 16.83 9.27 15.58
N GLU A 519 16.18 10.43 15.40
CA GLU A 519 16.71 11.72 15.88
C GLU A 519 16.75 11.82 17.41
N ALA A 520 15.84 11.15 18.11
CA ALA A 520 15.88 11.01 19.57
C ALA A 520 16.98 10.05 20.06
N GLY A 521 17.89 9.59 19.19
CA GLY A 521 18.99 8.70 19.52
C GLY A 521 18.54 7.27 19.86
N ARG A 522 17.29 6.90 19.55
CA ARG A 522 16.77 5.57 19.83
C ARG A 522 17.07 4.65 18.65
N ALA A 523 17.33 3.37 18.95
CA ALA A 523 17.38 2.35 17.91
C ALA A 523 15.99 2.26 17.24
N ALA A 524 15.99 2.22 15.91
CA ALA A 524 14.79 1.87 15.17
C ALA A 524 14.71 0.35 15.06
N HIS A 525 13.50 -0.17 15.25
CA HIS A 525 13.19 -1.58 15.05
C HIS A 525 12.42 -1.77 13.73
N TRP A 526 12.31 -3.01 13.26
CA TRP A 526 11.42 -3.32 12.15
C TRP A 526 9.98 -2.94 12.55
N PRO A 527 9.13 -2.48 11.62
CA PRO A 527 7.78 -2.01 11.95
C PRO A 527 6.90 -3.01 12.72
N TRP A 528 7.16 -4.32 12.57
CA TRP A 528 6.42 -5.40 13.24
C TRP A 528 7.12 -5.98 14.46
N SER A 529 8.33 -5.52 14.78
CA SER A 529 9.01 -5.89 16.01
C SER A 529 8.55 -4.97 17.13
N ALA A 530 8.07 -5.54 18.25
CA ALA A 530 7.70 -4.75 19.42
C ALA A 530 8.92 -3.90 19.88
N ALA A 531 8.65 -2.64 20.24
CA ALA A 531 9.65 -1.71 20.77
C ALA A 531 9.98 -1.99 22.24
#